data_AF-A0A931U845-F1
#
_entry.id   AF-A0A931U845-F1
#
_cell.length_a   1.000
_cell.length_b   1.000
_cell.length_c   1.000
_cell.angle_alpha   90.00
_cell.angle_beta   90.00
_cell.angle_gamma   90.00
#
_symmetry.space_group_name_H-M   'P 1'
#
loop_
_entity.id
_entity.type
_entity.pdbx_description
1 polymer ?
#
loop_
_entity_poly.entity_id
_entity_poly.type
_entity_poly.pdbx_seq_one_letter_code
_entity_poly.pdbx_strand_id
1 'polypeptide(L)'
;MIRTQIYIPETLHERAKSVARSKKQSLANLYRGFISDGLHVAEKKRRGNSLDSLIKLNLKGGPKNLSANIDHYLYGAPKKR
;
A
#
# COMPACT_ATOMS: atom_id res chain seq x y z
N MET A 1 -5.31 -10.18 25.09
CA MET A 1 -5.12 -8.74 24.80
C MET A 1 -3.91 -8.25 25.56
N ILE A 2 -3.05 -7.44 24.94
CA ILE A 2 -1.89 -6.81 25.60
C ILE A 2 -2.29 -5.39 25.98
N ARG A 3 -2.01 -4.97 27.23
CA ARG A 3 -2.25 -3.59 27.68
C ARG A 3 -1.02 -2.76 27.36
N THR A 4 -1.21 -1.76 26.51
CA THR A 4 -0.15 -0.82 26.11
C THR A 4 -0.53 0.58 26.56
N GLN A 5 0.43 1.31 27.14
CA GLN A 5 0.31 2.73 27.44
C GLN A 5 1.12 3.51 26.40
N ILE A 6 0.49 4.48 25.76
CA ILE A 6 1.11 5.35 24.76
C ILE A 6 0.86 6.79 25.15
N TYR A 7 1.86 7.65 24.96
CA TYR A 7 1.70 9.08 25.15
C TYR A 7 1.00 9.69 23.93
N ILE A 8 -0.03 10.50 24.16
CA ILE A 8 -0.82 11.14 23.12
C ILE A 8 -0.95 12.63 23.48
N PRO A 9 -0.72 13.56 22.54
CA PRO A 9 -0.95 14.98 22.78
C PRO A 9 -2.39 15.25 23.23
N GLU A 10 -2.55 16.16 24.19
CA GLU A 10 -3.85 16.50 24.78
C GLU A 10 -4.89 16.91 23.73
N THR A 11 -4.49 17.74 22.77
CA THR A 11 -5.34 18.19 21.67
C THR A 11 -5.88 17.03 20.82
N LEU A 12 -5.06 15.99 20.61
CA LEU A 12 -5.47 14.79 19.88
C LEU A 12 -6.42 13.94 20.72
N HIS A 13 -6.13 13.79 22.01
CA HIS A 13 -6.99 13.05 22.94
C HIS A 13 -8.40 13.64 23.02
N GLU A 14 -8.52 14.96 23.19
CA GLU A 14 -9.82 15.64 23.25
C GLU A 14 -10.59 15.56 21.92
N ARG A 15 -9.88 15.62 20.79
CA ARG A 15 -10.49 15.40 19.47
C ARG A 15 -11.01 13.96 19.34
N ALA A 16 -10.23 12.97 19.74
CA ALA A 16 -10.63 11.56 19.71
C ALA A 16 -11.84 11.29 20.60
N LYS A 17 -11.89 11.91 21.79
CA LYS A 17 -13.03 11.85 22.71
C LYS A 17 -14.31 12.41 22.10
N SER A 18 -14.21 13.53 21.38
CA SER A 18 -15.34 14.13 20.67
C SER A 18 -15.87 13.21 19.56
N VAL A 19 -14.97 12.58 18.80
CA VAL A 19 -15.34 11.60 17.76
C VAL A 19 -15.96 10.34 18.36
N ALA A 20 -15.41 9.83 19.48
CA ALA A 20 -15.92 8.65 20.15
C ALA A 20 -17.36 8.86 20.64
N ARG A 21 -17.65 10.03 21.21
CA ARG A 21 -19.00 10.45 21.63
C ARG A 21 -19.97 10.49 20.45
N SER A 22 -19.59 11.12 19.35
CA SER A 22 -20.41 11.18 18.13
C SER A 22 -20.74 9.78 17.60
N LYS A 23 -19.78 8.86 17.65
CA LYS A 23 -19.95 7.47 17.21
C LYS A 23 -20.53 6.52 18.28
N LYS A 24 -20.94 7.02 19.45
CA LYS A 24 -21.48 6.24 20.58
C LYS A 24 -20.62 5.02 20.94
N GLN A 25 -19.30 5.16 20.93
CA GLN A 25 -18.36 4.08 21.24
C GLN A 25 -17.32 4.50 22.27
N SER A 26 -16.67 3.52 22.91
CA SER A 26 -15.58 3.80 23.84
C SER A 26 -14.35 4.32 23.11
N LEU A 27 -13.56 5.14 23.79
CA LEU A 27 -12.30 5.68 23.26
C LEU A 27 -11.33 4.54 22.89
N ALA A 28 -11.31 3.46 23.67
CA ALA A 28 -10.49 2.29 23.40
C ALA A 28 -10.91 1.57 22.11
N ASN A 29 -12.22 1.44 21.84
CA ASN A 29 -12.70 0.85 20.58
C ASN A 29 -12.34 1.72 19.38
N LEU A 30 -12.47 3.05 19.51
CA LEU A 30 -12.07 3.98 18.48
C LEU A 30 -10.57 3.86 18.15
N TYR A 31 -9.70 3.83 19.17
CA TYR A 31 -8.26 3.69 18.96
C TYR A 31 -7.89 2.34 18.33
N ARG A 32 -8.52 1.24 18.75
CA ARG A 32 -8.30 -0.07 18.11
C ARG A 32 -8.68 -0.05 16.64
N GLY A 33 -9.79 0.59 16.28
CA GLY A 33 -10.19 0.78 14.88
C GLY A 33 -9.12 1.54 14.09
N PHE A 34 -8.68 2.69 14.59
CA PHE A 34 -7.64 3.47 13.93
C PHE A 34 -6.30 2.74 13.79
N ILE A 35 -5.89 1.96 14.80
CA ILE A 35 -4.67 1.16 14.73
C ILE A 35 -4.83 0.05 13.67
N SER A 36 -5.98 -0.63 13.65
CA SER A 36 -6.29 -1.68 12.66
C SER A 36 -6.25 -1.13 11.23
N ASP A 37 -6.95 -0.01 11.00
CA ASP A 37 -7.00 0.65 9.69
C ASP A 37 -5.61 1.16 9.27
N GLY A 38 -4.87 1.75 10.22
CA GLY A 38 -3.50 2.24 10.01
C GLY A 38 -2.54 1.11 9.63
N LEU A 39 -2.64 -0.05 10.29
CA LEU A 39 -1.85 -1.24 9.95
C LEU A 39 -2.21 -1.76 8.55
N HIS A 40 -3.49 -1.85 8.22
CA HIS A 40 -3.92 -2.29 6.89
C HIS A 40 -3.38 -1.37 5.77
N VAL A 41 -3.42 -0.05 5.98
CA VAL A 41 -2.82 0.92 5.05
C VAL A 41 -1.30 0.76 4.97
N ALA A 42 -0.62 0.57 6.10
CA ALA A 42 0.83 0.36 6.14
C ALA A 42 1.25 -0.93 5.41
N GLU A 43 0.51 -2.03 5.61
CA GLU A 43 0.71 -3.29 4.90
C GLU A 43 0.46 -3.16 3.40
N LYS A 44 -0.61 -2.47 2.99
CA LYS A 44 -0.90 -2.22 1.58
C LYS A 44 0.19 -1.37 0.93
N LYS A 45 0.70 -0.33 1.60
CA LYS A 45 1.84 0.46 1.12
C LYS A 45 3.10 -0.39 1.00
N ARG A 46 3.39 -1.26 1.97
CA ARG A 46 4.53 -2.19 1.92
C ARG A 46 4.40 -3.18 0.75
N ARG A 47 3.20 -3.64 0.42
CA ARG A 47 2.91 -4.51 -0.74
C ARG A 47 2.86 -3.74 -2.07
N GLY A 48 2.73 -2.41 -2.05
CA GLY A 48 2.55 -1.55 -3.22
C GLY A 48 3.72 -1.48 -4.20
N ASN A 49 4.88 -2.05 -3.86
CA ASN A 49 6.02 -2.18 -4.76
C ASN A 49 6.22 -3.61 -5.27
N SER A 50 5.30 -4.54 -5.01
CA SER A 50 5.43 -5.89 -5.54
C SER A 50 5.04 -5.87 -7.01
N LEU A 51 6.01 -6.10 -7.90
CA LEU A 51 5.82 -6.37 -9.33
C LEU A 51 4.91 -7.59 -9.57
N ASP A 52 4.42 -8.26 -8.52
CA ASP A 52 3.38 -9.29 -8.55
C ASP A 52 2.15 -8.91 -9.37
N SER A 53 1.74 -7.64 -9.38
CA SER A 53 0.62 -7.20 -10.24
C SER A 53 0.97 -7.30 -11.73
N LEU A 54 2.22 -6.99 -12.11
CA LEU A 54 2.75 -7.14 -13.47
C LEU A 54 2.98 -8.60 -13.85
N ILE A 55 3.36 -9.45 -12.89
CA ILE A 55 3.48 -10.91 -13.10
C ILE A 55 2.08 -11.52 -13.34
N LYS A 56 1.05 -11.06 -12.64
CA LYS A 56 -0.35 -11.49 -12.83
C LYS A 56 -0.98 -11.05 -14.15
N LEU A 57 -0.44 -10.03 -14.81
CA LEU A 57 -0.86 -9.66 -16.17
C LEU A 57 -0.50 -10.73 -17.22
N ASN A 58 0.24 -11.78 -16.84
CA ASN A 58 0.55 -12.95 -17.66
C ASN A 58 0.94 -12.53 -19.08
N LEU A 59 1.81 -11.51 -19.18
CA LEU A 59 2.36 -10.96 -20.43
C LEU A 59 3.30 -12.01 -21.04
N LYS A 60 2.74 -13.14 -21.44
CA LYS A 60 3.39 -14.21 -22.18
C LYS A 60 3.17 -13.90 -23.65
N GLY A 61 4.15 -13.25 -24.25
CA GLY A 61 4.11 -12.90 -25.65
C GLY A 61 5.09 -11.77 -25.93
N GLY A 62 5.97 -11.99 -26.90
CA GLY A 62 6.96 -11.02 -27.30
C GLY A 62 8.16 -11.70 -27.97
N PRO A 63 8.90 -10.98 -28.82
CA PRO A 63 10.14 -11.49 -29.37
C PRO A 63 11.13 -11.82 -28.24
N LYS A 64 11.72 -13.03 -28.27
CA LYS A 64 12.69 -13.50 -27.25
C LYS A 64 13.87 -12.54 -27.04
N ASN A 65 14.12 -11.66 -28.01
CA ASN A 65 15.26 -10.76 -28.07
C ASN A 65 14.83 -9.27 -28.07
N LEU A 66 13.68 -8.94 -27.45
CA LEU A 66 13.16 -7.58 -27.34
C LEU A 66 14.21 -6.62 -26.77
N SER A 67 14.85 -7.00 -25.65
CA SER A 67 15.87 -6.17 -25.00
C SER A 67 17.10 -5.92 -25.87
N ALA A 68 17.52 -6.91 -26.65
CA ALA A 68 18.68 -6.80 -27.54
C ALA A 68 18.40 -5.97 -28.81
N ASN A 69 17.13 -5.77 -29.15
CA ASN A 69 16.69 -5.17 -30.42
C ASN A 69 15.64 -4.08 -30.23
N ILE A 70 15.72 -3.32 -29.13
CA ILE A 70 14.78 -2.24 -28.83
C ILE A 70 14.64 -1.27 -30.01
N ASP A 71 15.77 -0.86 -30.60
CA ASP A 71 15.75 0.09 -31.72
C ASP A 71 15.08 -0.47 -32.98
N HIS A 72 15.17 -1.79 -33.21
CA HIS A 72 14.46 -2.45 -34.31
C HIS A 72 12.95 -2.39 -34.10
N TYR A 73 12.49 -2.68 -32.87
CA TYR A 73 11.07 -2.74 -32.56
C TYR A 73 10.42 -1.36 -32.37
N LEU A 74 11.18 -0.37 -31.91
CA LEU A 74 10.66 0.99 -31.71
C LEU A 74 10.82 1.89 -32.94
N TYR A 75 11.89 1.69 -33.72
CA TYR A 75 12.29 2.64 -34.77
C TYR A 75 12.59 1.97 -36.13
N GLY A 76 12.42 0.65 -36.27
CA GLY A 76 12.63 -0.06 -37.54
C GLY A 76 14.10 -0.26 -37.93
N ALA A 77 15.03 -0.04 -37.01
CA ALA A 77 16.46 -0.25 -37.25
C ALA A 77 16.79 -1.71 -37.61
N PRO A 78 17.88 -2.00 -38.34
CA PRO A 78 18.25 -3.38 -38.66
C PRO A 78 18.53 -4.21 -37.40
N LYS A 79 18.07 -5.47 -37.41
CA LYS A 79 18.17 -6.41 -36.29
C LYS A 79 19.64 -6.78 -36.02
N LYS A 80 20.08 -6.68 -34.77
CA LYS A 80 21.38 -7.18 -34.32
C LYS A 80 21.35 -8.71 -34.34
N ARG A 81 22.33 -9.30 -35.04
CA ARG A 81 22.51 -10.76 -35.17
C ARG A 81 22.94 -11.37 -33.85
#